data_AF-A0A0F2QDG1-F1
#
_entry.id   AF-A0A0F2QDG1-F1
#
_cell.length_a   1.000
_cell.length_b   1.000
_cell.length_c   1.000
_cell.angle_alpha   90.00
_cell.angle_beta   90.00
_cell.angle_gamma   90.00
#
_symmetry.space_group_name_H-M   'P 1'
#
loop_
_entity.id
_entity.type
_entity.pdbx_description
1 polymer ?
#
loop_
_entity_poly.entity_id
_entity_poly.type
_entity_poly.pdbx_seq_one_letter_code
_entity_poly.pdbx_strand_id
1 'polypeptide(L)'
;MNEYLGEEKVLIDKVTKEEIMKGFISEKDFMDFHELEDETNYLEIKEEAEKRREKRAEQIIERYCGERGIIDKGQLGNYDEIILRLLEETGLSYRKIAEITGVSLNAIYNANKKNRT
;
A
#
# COMPACT_ATOMS: atom_id res chain seq x y z
N MET A 1 -17.29 12.87 5.34
CA MET A 1 -17.10 12.47 6.77
C MET A 1 -17.97 13.26 7.75
N ASN A 2 -17.92 14.60 7.76
CA ASN A 2 -18.92 15.41 8.47
C ASN A 2 -20.37 15.12 8.03
N GLU A 3 -20.55 14.45 6.89
CA GLU A 3 -21.84 14.03 6.34
C GLU A 3 -22.48 12.81 7.07
N TYR A 4 -21.71 12.10 7.90
CA TYR A 4 -22.21 10.98 8.74
C TYR A 4 -22.27 11.36 10.22
N LEU A 5 -21.29 12.13 10.70
CA LEU A 5 -21.15 12.47 12.12
C LEU A 5 -21.70 13.86 12.48
N GLY A 6 -21.81 14.79 11.52
CA GLY A 6 -22.28 16.16 11.77
C GLY A 6 -23.81 16.28 11.90
N GLU A 7 -24.26 17.33 12.59
CA GLU A 7 -25.68 17.60 12.86
C GLU A 7 -26.43 18.26 11.69
N GLU A 8 -25.72 18.94 10.78
CA GLU A 8 -26.36 19.83 9.78
C GLU A 8 -26.56 19.22 8.39
N LYS A 9 -25.85 18.14 8.04
CA LYS A 9 -26.05 17.40 6.78
C LYS A 9 -25.85 15.91 7.04
N VAL A 10 -26.94 15.17 7.19
CA VAL A 10 -26.90 13.73 7.46
C VAL A 10 -27.29 12.98 6.19
N LEU A 11 -26.40 12.12 5.68
CA LEU A 11 -26.67 11.25 4.52
C LEU A 11 -27.67 10.15 4.83
N ILE A 12 -27.84 9.84 6.11
CA ILE A 12 -28.68 8.77 6.64
C ILE A 12 -29.54 9.32 7.78
N ASP A 13 -30.72 8.76 7.99
CA ASP A 13 -31.54 9.16 9.13
C ASP A 13 -30.93 8.69 10.46
N LYS A 14 -31.43 9.24 11.56
CA LYS A 14 -30.92 8.97 12.90
C LYS A 14 -31.02 7.49 13.29
N VAL A 15 -32.09 6.80 12.90
CA VAL A 15 -32.29 5.39 13.27
C VAL A 15 -31.26 4.52 12.56
N THR A 16 -31.09 4.75 11.25
CA THR A 16 -30.07 4.05 10.46
C THR A 16 -28.66 4.31 10.99
N LYS A 17 -28.36 5.55 11.41
CA LYS A 17 -27.07 5.89 12.05
C LYS A 17 -26.88 5.10 13.34
N GLU A 18 -27.86 5.08 14.23
CA GLU A 18 -27.79 4.32 15.48
C GLU A 18 -27.61 2.82 15.24
N GLU A 19 -28.23 2.25 14.19
CA GLU A 19 -28.04 0.85 13.83
C GLU A 19 -26.62 0.55 13.33
N ILE A 20 -26.06 1.37 12.45
CA ILE A 20 -24.69 1.21 11.97
C ILE A 20 -23.69 1.33 13.14
N MET A 21 -23.89 2.32 14.00
CA MET A 21 -23.00 2.58 15.14
C MET A 21 -22.97 1.44 16.16
N LYS A 22 -24.03 0.61 16.28
CA LYS A 22 -24.02 -0.60 17.12
C LYS A 22 -23.00 -1.65 16.67
N GLY A 23 -22.58 -1.61 15.41
CA GLY A 23 -21.56 -2.51 14.86
C GLY A 23 -20.12 -2.16 15.28
N PHE A 24 -19.91 -1.00 15.90
CA PHE A 24 -18.59 -0.49 16.27
C PHE A 24 -18.50 -0.26 17.78
N ILE A 25 -17.31 -0.48 18.35
CA ILE A 25 -17.08 -0.33 19.79
C ILE A 25 -17.02 1.15 20.18
N SER A 26 -16.53 2.01 19.28
CA SER A 26 -16.46 3.46 19.47
C SER A 26 -16.59 4.21 18.14
N GLU A 27 -16.86 5.51 18.21
CA GLU A 27 -16.77 6.40 17.04
C GLU A 27 -15.38 6.37 16.42
N LYS A 28 -14.32 6.20 17.21
CA LYS A 28 -12.96 6.07 16.68
C LYS A 28 -12.80 4.78 15.87
N ASP A 29 -13.32 3.65 16.34
CA ASP A 29 -13.24 2.39 15.58
C ASP A 29 -14.03 2.46 14.26
N PHE A 30 -15.15 3.20 14.27
CA PHE A 30 -15.89 3.51 13.05
C PHE A 30 -15.04 4.32 12.06
N MET A 31 -14.32 5.32 12.56
CA MET A 31 -13.43 6.15 11.75
C MET A 31 -12.25 5.36 11.19
N ASP A 32 -11.57 4.60 12.05
CA ASP A 32 -10.42 3.77 11.68
C ASP A 32 -10.84 2.71 10.63
N PHE A 33 -12.07 2.18 10.70
CA PHE A 33 -12.61 1.27 9.68
C PHE A 33 -12.79 1.95 8.31
N HIS A 34 -13.22 3.22 8.27
CA HIS A 34 -13.38 3.95 7.00
C HIS A 34 -12.06 4.34 6.35
N GLU A 35 -10.99 4.40 7.14
CA GLU A 35 -9.63 4.65 6.67
C GLU A 35 -8.86 3.37 6.33
N LEU A 36 -9.44 2.19 6.62
CA LEU A 36 -8.84 0.91 6.32
C LEU A 36 -8.78 0.72 4.79
N GLU A 37 -7.58 0.72 4.21
CA GLU A 37 -7.41 0.35 2.80
C GLU A 37 -7.74 -1.15 2.64
N ASP A 38 -8.77 -1.46 1.86
CA ASP A 38 -9.07 -2.85 1.48
C ASP A 38 -8.08 -3.32 0.40
N GLU A 39 -7.15 -4.16 0.80
CA GLU A 39 -6.15 -4.75 -0.10
C GLU A 39 -6.71 -5.97 -0.87
N THR A 40 -7.97 -6.36 -0.65
CA THR A 40 -8.55 -7.58 -1.19
C THR A 40 -8.99 -7.39 -2.64
N ASN A 41 -8.41 -8.17 -3.56
CA ASN A 41 -8.80 -8.15 -4.98
C ASN A 41 -10.12 -8.90 -5.18
N TYR A 42 -11.24 -8.18 -5.29
CA TYR A 42 -12.56 -8.82 -5.51
C TYR A 42 -12.90 -9.01 -7.00
N LEU A 43 -13.08 -7.91 -7.73
CA LEU A 43 -13.56 -7.88 -9.13
C LEU A 43 -12.86 -6.79 -9.96
N GLU A 44 -11.65 -6.41 -9.56
CA GLU A 44 -10.96 -5.32 -10.24
C GLU A 44 -10.52 -5.69 -11.64
N ILE A 45 -10.64 -4.71 -12.53
CA ILE A 45 -10.12 -4.81 -13.88
C ILE A 45 -8.59 -4.89 -13.77
N LYS A 46 -7.93 -5.70 -14.62
CA LYS A 46 -6.47 -5.92 -14.54
C LYS A 46 -5.66 -4.63 -14.37
N GLU A 47 -6.07 -3.56 -15.03
CA GLU A 47 -5.43 -2.24 -14.95
C GLU A 47 -5.50 -1.61 -13.55
N GLU A 48 -6.60 -1.78 -12.82
CA GLU A 48 -6.77 -1.26 -11.47
C GLU A 48 -5.91 -2.04 -10.48
N ALA A 49 -5.87 -3.36 -10.62
CA ALA A 49 -5.00 -4.21 -9.82
C ALA A 49 -3.50 -3.91 -10.07
N GLU A 50 -3.13 -3.61 -11.32
CA GLU A 50 -1.76 -3.23 -11.67
C GLU A 50 -1.39 -1.86 -11.07
N LYS A 51 -2.27 -0.86 -11.19
CA LYS A 51 -2.08 0.45 -10.56
C LYS A 51 -1.94 0.36 -9.04
N ARG A 52 -2.72 -0.50 -8.36
CA ARG A 52 -2.59 -0.69 -6.92
C ARG A 52 -1.25 -1.30 -6.53
N ARG A 53 -0.76 -2.29 -7.30
CA ARG A 53 0.57 -2.87 -7.08
C ARG A 53 1.69 -1.85 -7.30
N GLU A 54 1.56 -0.99 -8.31
CA GLU A 54 2.50 0.12 -8.56
C GLU A 54 2.49 1.13 -7.40
N LYS A 55 1.30 1.59 -6.97
CA LYS A 55 1.16 2.51 -5.83
C LYS A 55 1.78 1.93 -4.56
N ARG A 56 1.57 0.65 -4.29
CA ARG A 56 2.17 -0.04 -3.14
C ARG A 56 3.69 -0.10 -3.24
N ALA A 57 4.22 -0.35 -4.43
CA ALA A 57 5.67 -0.34 -4.66
C ALA A 57 6.27 1.05 -4.39
N GLU A 58 5.61 2.13 -4.81
CA GLU A 58 6.04 3.50 -4.52
C GLU A 58 6.05 3.79 -3.01
N GLN A 59 4.98 3.41 -2.30
CA GLN A 59 4.91 3.56 -0.84
C GLN A 59 6.01 2.80 -0.09
N ILE A 60 6.36 1.58 -0.54
CA ILE A 60 7.47 0.81 0.03
C ILE A 60 8.79 1.53 -0.18
N ILE A 61 9.00 2.09 -1.38
CA ILE A 61 10.23 2.82 -1.71
C ILE A 61 10.35 4.10 -0.88
N GLU A 62 9.28 4.89 -0.80
CA GLU A 62 9.25 6.11 0.01
C GLU A 62 9.56 5.82 1.48
N ARG A 63 8.92 4.80 2.04
CA ARG A 63 9.15 4.38 3.42
C ARG A 63 10.59 3.93 3.64
N TYR A 64 11.12 3.10 2.75
CA TYR A 64 12.49 2.61 2.84
C TYR A 64 13.52 3.75 2.74
N CYS A 65 13.29 4.72 1.85
CA CYS A 65 14.14 5.91 1.74
C CYS A 65 14.04 6.80 2.98
N GLY A 66 12.82 7.02 3.49
CA GLY A 66 12.57 7.80 4.71
C GLY A 66 13.21 7.20 5.95
N GLU A 67 13.08 5.89 6.16
CA GLU A 67 13.71 5.14 7.27
C GLU A 67 15.24 5.28 7.27
N ARG A 68 15.86 5.48 6.10
CA ARG A 68 17.32 5.53 5.92
C ARG A 68 17.87 6.94 5.68
N GLY A 69 17.01 7.95 5.66
CA GLY A 69 17.40 9.32 5.31
C GLY A 69 18.00 9.44 3.91
N ILE A 70 17.59 8.56 2.99
CA ILE A 70 18.08 8.52 1.61
C ILE A 70 17.28 9.55 0.79
N ILE A 71 17.99 10.53 0.23
CA ILE A 71 17.41 11.61 -0.57
C ILE A 71 17.65 11.34 -2.07
N ASP A 72 18.68 10.57 -2.41
CA ASP A 72 19.03 10.19 -3.78
C ASP A 72 19.28 8.68 -3.91
N LYS A 73 18.84 8.09 -5.03
CA LYS A 73 19.06 6.68 -5.36
C LYS A 73 20.56 6.32 -5.37
N GLY A 74 21.45 7.29 -5.65
CA GLY A 74 22.90 7.10 -5.55
C GLY A 74 23.43 6.74 -4.15
N GLN A 75 22.64 6.97 -3.09
CA GLN A 75 23.00 6.63 -1.71
C GLN A 75 22.60 5.20 -1.32
N LEU A 76 21.89 4.48 -2.20
CA LEU A 76 21.55 3.08 -2.01
C LEU A 76 22.80 2.22 -2.19
N GLY A 77 23.52 1.99 -1.08
CA GLY A 77 24.71 1.13 -1.07
C GLY A 77 24.42 -0.35 -1.41
N ASN A 78 23.19 -0.81 -1.17
CA ASN A 78 22.72 -2.13 -1.59
C ASN A 78 21.22 -2.08 -1.92
N TYR A 79 20.87 -2.51 -3.14
CA TYR A 79 19.49 -2.61 -3.60
C TYR A 79 18.83 -3.95 -3.26
N ASP A 80 19.58 -4.94 -2.78
CA ASP A 80 19.07 -6.29 -2.53
C ASP A 80 17.87 -6.25 -1.55
N GLU A 81 17.95 -5.47 -0.49
CA GLU A 81 16.88 -5.41 0.53
C GLU A 81 15.59 -4.79 0.00
N ILE A 82 15.66 -3.64 -0.69
CA ILE A 82 14.46 -3.00 -1.24
C ILE A 82 13.83 -3.87 -2.35
N ILE A 83 14.66 -4.56 -3.14
CA ILE A 83 14.19 -5.51 -4.14
C ILE A 83 13.42 -6.67 -3.50
N LEU A 84 13.94 -7.24 -2.40
CA LEU A 84 13.29 -8.33 -1.69
C LEU A 84 11.94 -7.91 -1.09
N ARG A 85 11.88 -6.74 -0.42
CA ARG A 85 10.60 -6.21 0.08
C ARG A 85 9.59 -6.00 -1.03
N LEU A 86 10.01 -5.42 -2.16
CA LEU A 86 9.13 -5.25 -3.32
C LEU A 86 8.61 -6.58 -3.86
N LEU A 87 9.46 -7.61 -3.92
CA LEU A 87 9.06 -8.95 -4.39
C LEU A 87 8.03 -9.61 -3.47
N GLU A 88 8.22 -9.50 -2.16
CA GLU A 88 7.37 -10.16 -1.15
C GLU A 88 6.03 -9.44 -0.97
N GLU A 89 6.03 -8.10 -0.96
CA GLU A 89 4.87 -7.32 -0.54
C GLU A 89 3.96 -6.87 -1.70
N THR A 90 4.45 -6.85 -2.95
CA THR A 90 3.67 -6.31 -4.09
C THR A 90 3.28 -7.35 -5.13
N GLY A 91 3.96 -8.50 -5.15
CA GLY A 91 3.76 -9.52 -6.20
C GLY A 91 4.13 -9.05 -7.61
N LEU A 92 4.90 -7.97 -7.75
CA LEU A 92 5.33 -7.43 -9.04
C LEU A 92 6.33 -8.34 -9.76
N SER A 93 6.30 -8.29 -11.09
CA SER A 93 7.29 -8.98 -11.93
C SER A 93 8.67 -8.34 -11.81
N TYR A 94 9.73 -9.11 -12.09
CA TYR A 94 11.11 -8.60 -12.05
C TYR A 94 11.32 -7.43 -13.03
N ARG A 95 10.66 -7.46 -14.19
CA ARG A 95 10.71 -6.34 -15.15
C ARG A 95 10.14 -5.08 -14.54
N LYS A 96 9.03 -5.19 -13.83
CA LYS A 96 8.36 -4.02 -13.27
C LYS A 96 9.18 -3.41 -12.12
N ILE A 97 9.77 -4.27 -11.29
CA ILE A 97 10.70 -3.82 -10.25
C ILE A 97 11.94 -3.15 -10.87
N ALA A 98 12.48 -3.68 -11.98
CA ALA A 98 13.60 -3.06 -12.70
C ALA A 98 13.25 -1.67 -13.22
N GLU A 99 12.06 -1.50 -13.77
CA GLU A 99 11.56 -0.21 -14.28
C GLU A 99 11.45 0.82 -13.15
N ILE A 100 10.83 0.45 -12.02
CA ILE A 100 10.59 1.37 -10.89
C ILE A 100 11.90 1.75 -10.18
N THR A 101 12.75 0.75 -9.92
CA THR A 101 13.99 0.96 -9.16
C THR A 101 15.13 1.50 -10.03
N GLY A 102 15.07 1.32 -11.35
CA GLY A 102 16.17 1.61 -12.29
C GLY A 102 17.30 0.57 -12.24
N VAL A 103 17.11 -0.54 -11.54
CA VAL A 103 18.10 -1.60 -11.36
C VAL A 103 17.97 -2.64 -12.48
N SER A 104 19.09 -3.20 -12.93
CA SER A 104 19.07 -4.24 -13.97
C SER A 104 18.32 -5.51 -13.52
N LEU A 105 17.66 -6.18 -14.47
CA LEU A 105 16.99 -7.47 -14.26
C LEU A 105 17.91 -8.53 -13.61
N ASN A 106 19.19 -8.56 -14.00
CA ASN A 106 20.17 -9.49 -13.45
C ASN A 106 20.44 -9.24 -11.96
N ALA A 107 20.51 -7.96 -11.55
CA ALA A 107 20.70 -7.61 -10.14
C ALA A 107 19.49 -8.06 -9.30
N ILE A 108 18.26 -7.89 -9.81
CA ILE A 108 17.04 -8.38 -9.14
C ILE A 108 17.03 -9.91 -9.02
N TYR A 109 17.37 -10.61 -10.10
CA TYR A 109 17.49 -12.06 -10.07
C TYR A 109 18.52 -12.54 -9.04
N ASN A 110 19.69 -11.89 -8.99
CA ASN A 110 20.75 -12.22 -8.06
C ASN A 110 20.35 -11.93 -6.61
N ALA A 111 19.67 -10.81 -6.33
CA ALA A 111 19.15 -10.48 -5.01
C ALA A 111 18.20 -11.57 -4.50
N ASN A 112 17.22 -11.97 -5.32
CA ASN A 112 16.29 -13.04 -4.95
C ASN A 112 16.98 -14.41 -4.83
N LYS A 113 17.96 -14.71 -5.69
CA LYS A 113 18.71 -15.97 -5.61
C LYS A 113 19.51 -16.06 -4.31
N LYS A 114 20.23 -15.01 -3.92
CA LYS A 114 21.01 -14.96 -2.68
C LYS A 114 20.14 -15.19 -1.44
N ASN A 115 18.95 -14.61 -1.40
CA ASN A 115 18.03 -14.75 -0.26
C ASN A 115 17.52 -16.20 -0.05
N ARG A 116 17.46 -16.99 -1.12
CA ARG A 116 16.97 -18.38 -1.09
C ARG A 116 18.06 -19.44 -0.80
N THR A 117 19.30 -19.02 -0.60
CA THR A 117 20.47 -19.88 -0.31
C THR A 117 20.94 -19.64 1.11
#